data_AF-A0A176RZJ1-F1
#
_entry.id   AF-A0A176RZJ1-F1
#
_cell.length_a   1.000
_cell.length_b   1.000
_cell.length_c   1.000
_cell.angle_alpha   90.00
_cell.angle_beta   90.00
_cell.angle_gamma   90.00
#
_symmetry.space_group_name_H-M   'P 1'
#
loop_
_entity.id
_entity.type
_entity.pdbx_description
1 polymer ?
#
loop_
_entity_poly.entity_id
_entity_poly.type
_entity_poly.pdbx_seq_one_letter_code
_entity_poly.pdbx_strand_id
1 'polypeptide(L)'
;FADLGILPTLVPQLEKTQGWVNMDVKLDGTLAAPKVRGLIRVRNAALELPDFGLELKKLNATVRDFGDDSLKMQVNVESGEKGQLKLNGKAKFLSATDWKVDLKIAGKNFEVVNMPEAWALISPNLKVSMAPDHIDVTGEVTLPEVALKLPESTNSAVGVSEDVVIVNPKEPVEEKKKVSEKMAISSKVKIILGDNVTFDGAGFKSRFGGAVIASNQPGKVTVG
;
A
#
# COMPACT_ATOMS: atom_id res chain seq x y z
N PHE A 1 10.39 22.72 13.87
CA PHE A 1 10.71 21.35 13.42
C PHE A 1 10.54 20.45 14.62
N ALA A 2 9.73 19.41 14.50
CA ALA A 2 9.57 18.38 15.52
C ALA A 2 10.35 17.12 15.10
N ASP A 3 10.89 16.40 16.08
CA ASP A 3 11.53 15.11 15.88
C ASP A 3 10.43 14.04 15.66
N LEU A 4 10.65 13.16 14.68
CA LEU A 4 9.73 12.07 14.36
C LEU A 4 9.79 10.91 15.37
N GLY A 5 10.72 10.90 16.32
CA GLY A 5 10.87 9.87 17.35
C GLY A 5 9.63 9.60 18.23
N ILE A 6 8.59 10.44 18.17
CA ILE A 6 7.30 10.23 18.86
C ILE A 6 6.30 9.40 18.05
N LEU A 7 6.48 9.22 16.73
CA LEU A 7 5.51 8.50 15.90
C LEU A 7 5.20 7.05 16.33
N PRO A 8 6.14 6.25 16.87
CA PRO A 8 5.86 4.88 17.32
C PRO A 8 4.78 4.80 18.40
N THR A 9 4.57 5.86 19.19
CA THR A 9 3.51 5.88 20.21
C THR A 9 2.11 6.18 19.64
N LEU A 10 2.04 6.75 18.43
CA LEU A 10 0.78 7.12 17.76
C LEU A 10 0.38 6.12 16.66
N VAL A 11 1.37 5.48 16.04
CA VAL A 11 1.19 4.45 15.01
C VAL A 11 2.06 3.25 15.41
N PRO A 12 1.50 2.24 16.11
CA PRO A 12 2.28 1.13 16.67
C PRO A 12 3.02 0.28 15.63
N GLN A 13 2.64 0.41 14.35
CA GLN A 13 3.25 -0.29 13.21
C GLN A 13 4.59 0.31 12.76
N LEU A 14 5.01 1.46 13.34
CA LEU A 14 6.25 2.15 13.00
C LEU A 14 7.27 1.99 14.14
N GLU A 15 8.47 1.48 13.83
CA GLU A 15 9.58 1.43 14.79
C GLU A 15 10.79 2.24 14.30
N LYS A 16 11.66 2.63 15.24
CA LYS A 16 12.93 3.35 15.03
C LYS A 16 12.85 4.53 14.04
N THR A 17 11.81 5.35 14.19
CA THR A 17 11.60 6.53 13.35
C THR A 17 12.63 7.62 13.66
N GLN A 18 13.33 8.10 12.63
CA GLN A 18 14.27 9.23 12.69
C GLN A 18 13.90 10.29 11.65
N GLY A 19 14.31 11.53 11.87
CA GLY A 19 14.19 12.63 10.90
C GLY A 19 13.35 13.80 11.40
N TRP A 20 13.12 14.77 10.51
CA TRP A 20 12.47 16.03 10.89
C TRP A 20 11.19 16.25 10.12
N VAL A 21 10.15 16.63 10.85
CA VAL A 21 8.92 17.16 10.28
C VAL A 21 8.76 18.64 10.61
N ASN A 22 8.34 19.41 9.63
CA ASN A 22 7.86 20.77 9.81
C ASN A 22 6.44 20.85 9.25
N MET A 23 5.53 21.34 10.08
CA MET A 23 4.13 21.51 9.74
C MET A 23 3.75 22.93 10.09
N ASP A 24 3.41 23.70 9.07
CA ASP A 24 2.78 25.01 9.21
C ASP A 24 1.44 24.92 8.48
N VAL A 25 0.38 24.58 9.23
CA VAL A 25 -0.95 24.33 8.68
C VAL A 25 -1.96 25.17 9.43
N LYS A 26 -2.79 25.87 8.68
CA LYS A 26 -3.92 26.65 9.16
C LYS A 26 -5.20 26.06 8.58
N LEU A 27 -6.13 25.71 9.47
CA LEU A 27 -7.48 25.30 9.12
C LEU A 27 -8.41 26.51 9.28
N ASP A 28 -9.05 26.91 8.20
CA ASP A 28 -10.04 27.98 8.16
C ASP A 28 -11.37 27.46 7.56
N GLY A 29 -12.40 28.30 7.47
CA GLY A 29 -13.68 27.95 6.85
C GLY A 29 -14.70 27.40 7.84
N THR A 30 -15.66 26.62 7.35
CA THR A 30 -16.73 26.02 8.17
C THR A 30 -16.59 24.51 8.21
N LEU A 31 -17.29 23.83 9.12
CA LEU A 31 -17.33 22.36 9.13
C LEU A 31 -17.87 21.75 7.83
N ALA A 32 -18.73 22.49 7.11
CA ALA A 32 -19.26 22.07 5.82
C ALA A 32 -18.26 22.28 4.66
N ALA A 33 -17.37 23.27 4.77
CA ALA A 33 -16.39 23.63 3.75
C ALA A 33 -15.06 24.06 4.42
N PRO A 34 -14.27 23.09 4.91
CA PRO A 34 -13.00 23.37 5.55
C PRO A 34 -11.96 23.81 4.51
N LYS A 35 -11.21 24.87 4.83
CA LYS A 35 -10.12 25.39 4.02
C LYS A 35 -8.80 25.07 4.69
N VAL A 36 -8.06 24.12 4.12
CA VAL A 36 -6.74 23.73 4.60
C VAL A 36 -5.69 24.55 3.86
N ARG A 37 -4.96 25.40 4.57
CA ARG A 37 -3.83 26.17 4.03
C ARG A 37 -2.56 25.79 4.74
N GLY A 38 -1.46 25.70 4.00
CA GLY A 38 -0.16 25.51 4.63
C GLY A 38 0.73 24.50 3.92
N LEU A 39 1.71 24.04 4.68
CA LEU A 39 2.87 23.33 4.19
C LEU A 39 3.39 22.35 5.23
N ILE A 40 3.39 21.08 4.86
CA ILE A 40 4.00 19.99 5.59
C ILE A 40 5.25 19.58 4.83
N ARG A 41 6.39 19.49 5.52
CA ARG A 41 7.65 18.99 4.97
C ARG A 41 8.23 17.95 5.91
N VAL A 42 8.49 16.77 5.38
CA VAL A 42 9.32 15.74 6.01
C VAL A 42 10.65 15.73 5.30
N ARG A 43 11.75 15.78 6.05
CA ARG A 43 13.11 15.80 5.51
C ARG A 43 13.94 14.68 6.10
N ASN A 44 14.57 13.94 5.20
CA ASN A 44 15.53 12.88 5.51
C ASN A 44 15.06 11.94 6.63
N ALA A 45 13.80 11.53 6.58
CA ALA A 45 13.26 10.61 7.54
C ALA A 45 13.69 9.16 7.22
N ALA A 46 13.83 8.37 8.27
CA ALA A 46 14.04 6.94 8.19
C ALA A 46 13.07 6.24 9.15
N LEU A 47 12.56 5.08 8.76
CA LEU A 47 11.66 4.29 9.59
C LEU A 47 11.81 2.81 9.24
N GLU A 48 11.60 1.96 10.23
CA GLU A 48 11.55 0.51 10.04
C GLU A 48 10.08 0.04 10.04
N LEU A 49 9.79 -0.95 9.19
CA LEU A 49 8.51 -1.66 9.13
C LEU A 49 8.81 -3.15 9.43
N PRO A 50 8.86 -3.54 10.72
CA PRO A 50 9.25 -4.89 11.12
C PRO A 50 8.39 -5.99 10.49
N ASP A 51 7.08 -5.75 10.35
CA ASP A 51 6.12 -6.68 9.74
C ASP A 51 6.45 -7.06 8.29
N PHE A 52 7.26 -6.24 7.60
CA PHE A 52 7.72 -6.48 6.24
C PHE A 52 9.24 -6.64 6.15
N GLY A 53 9.96 -6.58 7.27
CA GLY A 53 11.42 -6.57 7.34
C GLY A 53 12.06 -5.39 6.60
N LEU A 54 11.34 -4.28 6.42
CA LEU A 54 11.81 -3.16 5.60
C LEU A 54 12.46 -2.07 6.44
N GLU A 55 13.50 -1.47 5.86
CA GLU A 55 14.04 -0.18 6.27
C GLU A 55 13.77 0.84 5.16
N LEU A 56 13.04 1.90 5.47
CA LEU A 56 12.83 3.02 4.56
C LEU A 56 13.80 4.14 4.91
N LYS A 57 14.52 4.63 3.91
CA LYS A 57 15.59 5.64 4.04
C LYS A 57 15.30 6.86 3.20
N LYS A 58 15.93 7.97 3.59
CA LYS A 58 15.90 9.26 2.87
C LYS A 58 14.48 9.66 2.46
N LEU A 59 13.50 9.40 3.33
CA LEU A 59 12.12 9.76 3.09
C LEU A 59 12.00 11.28 3.13
N ASN A 60 11.63 11.85 2.00
CA ASN A 60 11.35 13.27 1.84
C ASN A 60 9.93 13.43 1.32
N ALA A 61 9.10 14.12 2.09
CA ALA A 61 7.72 14.39 1.72
C ALA A 61 7.42 15.89 1.77
N THR A 62 6.56 16.36 0.88
CA THR A 62 6.01 17.71 0.91
C THR A 62 4.55 17.65 0.55
N VAL A 63 3.70 18.18 1.43
CA VAL A 63 2.28 18.45 1.17
C VAL A 63 2.08 19.93 1.28
N ARG A 64 1.44 20.55 0.28
CA ARG A 64 1.20 21.99 0.30
C ARG A 64 -0.12 22.33 -0.34
N ASP A 65 -0.75 23.36 0.17
CA ASP A 65 -1.82 24.05 -0.54
C ASP A 65 -1.30 24.57 -1.90
N PHE A 66 -2.18 24.50 -2.90
CA PHE A 66 -1.94 25.06 -4.22
C PHE A 66 -3.15 25.85 -4.75
N GLY A 67 -4.07 26.27 -3.87
CA GLY A 67 -5.26 27.04 -4.20
C GLY A 67 -6.43 26.18 -4.66
N ASP A 68 -7.62 26.81 -4.77
CA ASP A 68 -8.86 26.16 -5.22
C ASP A 68 -9.18 24.88 -4.42
N ASP A 69 -9.08 24.98 -3.10
CA ASP A 69 -9.29 23.89 -2.12
C ASP A 69 -8.53 22.60 -2.49
N SER A 70 -7.33 22.77 -3.05
CA SER A 70 -6.50 21.68 -3.56
C SER A 70 -5.14 21.61 -2.88
N LEU A 71 -4.72 20.39 -2.55
CA LEU A 71 -3.40 20.09 -2.01
C LEU A 71 -2.56 19.36 -3.05
N LYS A 72 -1.26 19.63 -3.09
CA LYS A 72 -0.28 18.86 -3.85
C LYS A 72 0.63 18.10 -2.90
N MET A 73 0.83 16.82 -3.17
CA MET A 73 1.71 15.93 -2.42
C MET A 73 2.85 15.44 -3.29
N GLN A 74 4.06 15.39 -2.73
CA GLN A 74 5.22 14.77 -3.33
C GLN A 74 5.97 13.99 -2.26
N VAL A 75 6.31 12.74 -2.54
CA VAL A 75 7.07 11.87 -1.66
C VAL A 75 8.16 11.18 -2.46
N ASN A 76 9.35 11.08 -1.89
CA ASN A 76 10.43 10.23 -2.39
C ASN A 76 10.95 9.43 -1.20
N VAL A 77 11.21 8.15 -1.42
CA VAL A 77 11.71 7.24 -0.39
C VAL A 77 12.60 6.18 -1.04
N GLU A 78 13.61 5.72 -0.30
CA GLU A 78 14.51 4.65 -0.69
C GLU A 78 14.26 3.42 0.18
N SER A 79 14.42 2.23 -0.40
CA SER A 79 14.39 0.95 0.32
C SER A 79 15.29 -0.07 -0.37
N GLY A 80 15.82 -1.04 0.38
CA GLY A 80 16.88 -1.93 -0.09
C GLY A 80 18.17 -1.18 -0.46
N GLU A 81 19.03 -1.79 -1.26
CA GLU A 81 20.33 -1.20 -1.62
C GLU A 81 20.23 -0.02 -2.60
N LYS A 82 19.32 -0.11 -3.57
CA LYS A 82 19.21 0.86 -4.70
C LYS A 82 17.76 1.23 -5.03
N GLY A 83 16.81 0.77 -4.24
CA GLY A 83 15.39 0.94 -4.54
C GLY A 83 14.93 2.36 -4.29
N GLN A 84 14.13 2.88 -5.20
CA GLN A 84 13.56 4.22 -5.10
C GLN A 84 12.08 4.19 -5.45
N LEU A 85 11.27 4.92 -4.69
CA LEU A 85 9.86 5.13 -4.94
C LEU A 85 9.54 6.61 -4.89
N LYS A 86 8.74 7.07 -5.86
CA LYS A 86 8.24 8.44 -5.95
C LYS A 86 6.73 8.41 -6.02
N LEU A 87 6.10 9.25 -5.23
CA LEU A 87 4.66 9.47 -5.25
C LEU A 87 4.39 10.94 -5.51
N ASN A 88 3.56 11.24 -6.51
CA ASN A 88 3.06 12.59 -6.76
C ASN A 88 1.53 12.56 -6.72
N GLY A 89 0.95 13.41 -5.90
CA GLY A 89 -0.49 13.44 -5.66
C GLY A 89 -1.08 14.83 -5.80
N LYS A 90 -2.37 14.87 -6.14
CA LYS A 90 -3.23 16.04 -5.95
C LYS A 90 -4.48 15.60 -5.21
N ALA A 91 -4.89 16.37 -4.23
CA ALA A 91 -6.18 16.23 -3.57
C ALA A 91 -7.00 17.49 -3.84
N LYS A 92 -8.30 17.36 -4.09
CA LYS A 92 -9.26 18.46 -4.19
C LYS A 92 -10.42 18.20 -3.25
N PHE A 93 -10.76 19.19 -2.44
CA PHE A 93 -11.83 19.11 -1.46
C PHE A 93 -12.95 20.05 -1.90
N LEU A 94 -14.10 19.49 -2.27
CA LEU A 94 -15.30 20.28 -2.58
C LEU A 94 -16.14 20.49 -1.30
N SER A 95 -16.16 19.49 -0.42
CA SER A 95 -16.71 19.55 0.94
C SER A 95 -16.02 18.51 1.83
N ALA A 96 -16.41 18.43 3.10
CA ALA A 96 -15.92 17.39 4.01
C ALA A 96 -16.26 15.95 3.53
N THR A 97 -17.35 15.79 2.77
CA THR A 97 -17.84 14.50 2.29
C THR A 97 -17.66 14.30 0.79
N ASP A 98 -17.14 15.29 0.07
CA ASP A 98 -16.90 15.24 -1.36
C ASP A 98 -15.48 15.71 -1.65
N TRP A 99 -14.61 14.74 -1.90
CA TRP A 99 -13.19 14.94 -2.10
C TRP A 99 -12.68 13.97 -3.16
N LYS A 100 -11.61 14.35 -3.84
CA LYS A 100 -10.93 13.51 -4.82
C LYS A 100 -9.44 13.55 -4.61
N VAL A 101 -8.79 12.40 -4.65
CA VAL A 101 -7.33 12.26 -4.60
C VAL A 101 -6.86 11.48 -5.81
N ASP A 102 -5.93 12.07 -6.57
CA ASP A 102 -5.26 11.40 -7.68
C ASP A 102 -3.76 11.29 -7.38
N LEU A 103 -3.24 10.07 -7.35
CA LEU A 103 -1.85 9.74 -7.09
C LEU A 103 -1.20 9.08 -8.31
N LYS A 104 0.07 9.38 -8.53
CA LYS A 104 0.97 8.67 -9.44
C LYS A 104 2.12 8.12 -8.63
N ILE A 105 2.31 6.80 -8.68
CA ILE A 105 3.35 6.07 -7.96
C ILE A 105 4.28 5.49 -9.01
N ALA A 106 5.55 5.86 -8.96
CA ALA A 106 6.59 5.37 -9.86
C ALA A 106 7.81 4.95 -9.05
N GLY A 107 8.36 3.78 -9.33
CA GLY A 107 9.54 3.29 -8.61
C GLY A 107 10.41 2.38 -9.46
N LYS A 108 11.61 2.12 -8.95
CA LYS A 108 12.57 1.21 -9.55
C LYS A 108 13.26 0.40 -8.47
N ASN A 109 13.22 -0.93 -8.62
CA ASN A 109 13.85 -1.91 -7.74
C ASN A 109 13.59 -1.63 -6.25
N PHE A 110 12.40 -1.16 -5.92
CA PHE A 110 12.01 -0.81 -4.57
C PHE A 110 11.69 -2.09 -3.79
N GLU A 111 12.39 -2.30 -2.68
CA GLU A 111 12.16 -3.45 -1.80
C GLU A 111 10.84 -3.26 -1.03
N VAL A 112 9.95 -4.26 -1.12
CA VAL A 112 8.60 -4.21 -0.50
C VAL A 112 8.36 -5.29 0.53
N VAL A 113 9.24 -6.28 0.58
CA VAL A 113 9.31 -7.25 1.66
C VAL A 113 10.73 -7.81 1.71
N ASN A 114 11.26 -7.98 2.92
CA ASN A 114 12.57 -8.56 3.18
C ASN A 114 12.51 -9.43 4.44
N MET A 115 11.84 -10.57 4.29
CA MET A 115 11.63 -11.56 5.35
C MET A 115 12.27 -12.90 4.93
N PRO A 116 12.64 -13.77 5.89
CA PRO A 116 13.18 -15.09 5.58
C PRO A 116 12.33 -15.92 4.61
N GLU A 117 11.00 -15.80 4.71
CA GLU A 117 9.99 -16.47 3.89
C GLU A 117 9.65 -15.73 2.60
N ALA A 118 9.96 -14.44 2.48
CA ALA A 118 9.57 -13.63 1.33
C ALA A 118 10.50 -12.44 1.13
N TRP A 119 11.07 -12.34 -0.06
CA TRP A 119 11.83 -11.16 -0.50
C TRP A 119 11.36 -10.72 -1.87
N ALA A 120 11.13 -9.42 -2.08
CA ALA A 120 10.68 -8.93 -3.38
C ALA A 120 11.10 -7.48 -3.66
N LEU A 121 11.48 -7.27 -4.93
CA LEU A 121 11.71 -5.95 -5.52
C LEU A 121 10.59 -5.62 -6.50
N ILE A 122 10.13 -4.37 -6.51
CA ILE A 122 9.15 -3.87 -7.47
C ILE A 122 9.62 -2.64 -8.23
N SER A 123 9.16 -2.51 -9.47
CA SER A 123 9.25 -1.28 -10.26
C SER A 123 7.84 -0.89 -10.73
N PRO A 124 7.07 -0.18 -9.89
CA PRO A 124 5.69 0.19 -10.20
C PRO A 124 5.63 1.42 -11.11
N ASN A 125 4.56 1.49 -11.90
CA ASN A 125 4.07 2.68 -12.57
C ASN A 125 2.54 2.66 -12.49
N LEU A 126 2.02 3.20 -11.38
CA LEU A 126 0.62 3.11 -10.99
C LEU A 126 -0.04 4.49 -10.94
N LYS A 127 -1.32 4.52 -11.26
CA LYS A 127 -2.24 5.61 -10.99
C LYS A 127 -3.28 5.13 -10.00
N VAL A 128 -3.53 5.93 -8.98
CA VAL A 128 -4.57 5.67 -7.99
C VAL A 128 -5.51 6.87 -7.96
N SER A 129 -6.81 6.63 -8.10
CA SER A 129 -7.84 7.65 -7.90
C SER A 129 -8.71 7.23 -6.73
N MET A 130 -9.00 8.14 -5.81
CA MET A 130 -9.78 7.86 -4.61
C MET A 130 -10.85 8.95 -4.43
N ALA A 131 -12.03 8.52 -4.03
CA ALA A 131 -13.12 9.38 -3.56
C ALA A 131 -13.83 8.69 -2.38
N PRO A 132 -14.84 9.32 -1.74
CA PRO A 132 -15.45 8.82 -0.50
C PRO A 132 -15.92 7.36 -0.52
N ASP A 133 -16.40 6.87 -1.67
CA ASP A 133 -17.03 5.57 -1.84
C ASP A 133 -16.27 4.63 -2.79
N HIS A 134 -15.18 5.09 -3.43
CA HIS A 134 -14.45 4.27 -4.38
C HIS A 134 -12.94 4.54 -4.43
N ILE A 135 -12.20 3.49 -4.75
CA ILE A 135 -10.77 3.52 -5.05
C ILE A 135 -10.56 2.80 -6.38
N ASP A 136 -9.88 3.45 -7.32
CA ASP A 136 -9.47 2.85 -8.59
C ASP A 136 -7.95 2.81 -8.70
N VAL A 137 -7.40 1.62 -8.99
CA VAL A 137 -5.95 1.42 -9.18
C VAL A 137 -5.67 0.86 -10.57
N THR A 138 -4.89 1.59 -11.37
CA THR A 138 -4.51 1.17 -12.72
C THR A 138 -3.03 1.32 -12.97
N GLY A 139 -2.48 0.49 -13.87
CA GLY A 139 -1.11 0.61 -14.34
C GLY A 139 -0.39 -0.72 -14.39
N GLU A 140 0.91 -0.68 -14.15
CA GLU A 140 1.76 -1.86 -14.20
C GLU A 140 2.74 -1.93 -13.04
N VAL A 141 3.11 -3.14 -12.66
CA VAL A 141 4.15 -3.43 -11.69
C VAL A 141 5.05 -4.49 -12.28
N THR A 142 6.33 -4.16 -12.42
CA THR A 142 7.34 -5.17 -12.76
C THR A 142 7.94 -5.71 -11.47
N LEU A 143 8.05 -7.03 -11.37
CA LEU A 143 8.68 -7.79 -10.30
C LEU A 143 10.01 -8.35 -10.82
N PRO A 144 11.09 -7.55 -10.87
CA PRO A 144 12.38 -8.01 -11.41
C PRO A 144 12.92 -9.23 -10.67
N GLU A 145 12.79 -9.24 -9.34
CA GLU A 145 13.24 -10.32 -8.48
C GLU A 145 12.25 -10.55 -7.34
N VAL A 146 11.94 -11.82 -7.10
CA VAL A 146 11.07 -12.30 -6.02
C VAL A 146 11.58 -13.66 -5.57
N ALA A 147 11.70 -13.87 -4.27
CA ALA A 147 12.00 -15.16 -3.68
C ALA A 147 10.97 -15.46 -2.60
N LEU A 148 10.19 -16.52 -2.80
CA LEU A 148 9.22 -17.03 -1.83
C LEU A 148 9.72 -18.34 -1.26
N LYS A 149 9.64 -18.50 0.07
CA LYS A 149 10.04 -19.72 0.77
C LYS A 149 8.96 -20.14 1.76
N LEU A 150 8.55 -21.39 1.71
CA LEU A 150 7.71 -21.96 2.76
C LEU A 150 8.57 -22.31 3.99
N PRO A 151 8.13 -21.99 5.21
CA PRO A 151 8.82 -22.45 6.42
C PRO A 151 8.89 -23.99 6.47
N GLU A 152 10.05 -24.55 6.81
CA GLU A 152 10.24 -26.01 6.89
C GLU A 152 9.34 -26.69 7.95
N SER A 153 8.77 -25.92 8.89
CA SER A 153 7.88 -26.41 9.95
C SER A 153 6.48 -26.80 9.48
N THR A 154 6.11 -26.60 8.21
CA THR A 154 4.82 -27.06 7.67
C THR A 154 4.82 -28.53 7.22
N ASN A 155 5.83 -29.32 7.61
CA ASN A 155 5.94 -30.75 7.26
C ASN A 155 4.89 -31.67 7.93
N SER A 156 3.86 -31.13 8.56
CA SER A 156 2.65 -31.89 8.85
C SER A 156 1.78 -31.89 7.61
N ALA A 157 1.79 -33.01 6.89
CA ALA A 157 0.77 -33.36 5.92
C ALA A 157 -0.62 -33.07 6.51
N VAL A 158 -1.31 -32.07 5.95
CA VAL A 158 -2.75 -31.90 6.13
C VAL A 158 -3.33 -31.79 4.73
N GLY A 159 -4.29 -32.67 4.48
CA GLY A 159 -4.75 -33.07 3.17
C GLY A 159 -5.36 -31.96 2.35
N VAL A 160 -5.59 -32.31 1.09
CA VAL A 160 -6.53 -31.67 0.18
C VAL A 160 -7.77 -31.28 0.99
N SER A 161 -7.94 -29.99 1.26
CA SER A 161 -9.24 -29.52 1.71
C SER A 161 -10.10 -29.40 0.46
N GLU A 162 -10.94 -30.40 0.23
CA GLU A 162 -12.21 -30.15 -0.43
C GLU A 162 -12.94 -29.11 0.41
N ASP A 163 -13.22 -27.95 -0.15
CA ASP A 163 -14.20 -27.04 0.44
C ASP A 163 -15.20 -26.60 -0.63
N VAL A 164 -16.17 -27.50 -0.83
CA VAL A 164 -17.53 -27.16 -1.22
C VAL A 164 -18.34 -27.13 0.08
N VAL A 165 -18.64 -25.94 0.58
CA VAL A 165 -19.57 -25.80 1.70
C VAL A 165 -21.00 -25.89 1.16
N ILE A 166 -21.61 -27.07 1.30
CA ILE A 166 -23.06 -27.23 1.27
C ILE A 166 -23.57 -26.77 2.64
N VAL A 167 -24.18 -25.58 2.70
CA VAL A 167 -24.83 -25.10 3.92
C VAL A 167 -26.20 -25.77 4.03
N ASN A 168 -26.32 -26.73 4.93
CA ASN A 168 -27.62 -27.23 5.39
C ASN A 168 -28.21 -26.19 6.37
N PRO A 169 -29.46 -25.71 6.17
CA PRO A 169 -30.00 -24.58 6.91
C PRO A 169 -30.72 -25.06 8.17
N LYS A 170 -30.15 -24.79 9.35
CA LYS A 170 -30.86 -24.56 10.63
C LYS A 170 -29.86 -24.55 11.78
N GLU A 171 -29.35 -23.36 12.11
CA GLU A 171 -29.19 -22.85 13.48
C GLU A 171 -28.72 -21.38 13.41
N PRO A 172 -29.16 -20.51 14.33
CA PRO A 172 -29.08 -19.06 14.15
C PRO A 172 -27.65 -18.60 14.45
N VAL A 173 -26.96 -18.14 13.41
CA VAL A 173 -25.64 -17.52 13.53
C VAL A 173 -25.83 -16.13 14.13
N GLU A 174 -25.30 -15.94 15.34
CA GLU A 174 -25.13 -14.64 15.97
C GLU A 174 -24.54 -13.63 14.98
N GLU A 175 -25.14 -12.44 14.97
CA GLU A 175 -24.87 -11.35 14.04
C GLU A 175 -23.37 -11.06 13.92
N LYS A 176 -22.77 -11.55 12.83
CA LYS A 176 -21.48 -11.08 12.36
C LYS A 176 -21.59 -9.58 12.16
N LYS A 177 -20.88 -8.84 13.00
CA LYS A 177 -20.60 -7.40 12.90
C LYS A 177 -20.61 -6.98 11.43
N LYS A 178 -21.56 -6.10 11.08
CA LYS A 178 -21.70 -5.44 9.78
C LYS A 178 -20.31 -5.03 9.28
N VAL A 179 -19.77 -5.80 8.34
CA VAL A 179 -18.66 -5.35 7.50
C VAL A 179 -19.16 -4.07 6.84
N SER A 180 -18.44 -2.98 7.07
CA SER A 180 -18.77 -1.64 6.59
C SER A 180 -19.17 -1.68 5.11
N GLU A 181 -20.47 -1.61 4.82
CA GLU A 181 -20.97 -1.18 3.52
C GLU A 181 -20.41 0.24 3.28
N LYS A 182 -19.48 0.44 2.32
CA LYS A 182 -19.39 1.67 1.49
C LYS A 182 -18.14 1.88 0.60
N MET A 183 -17.05 1.13 0.71
CA MET A 183 -15.87 1.40 -0.12
C MET A 183 -15.69 0.35 -1.23
N ALA A 184 -15.96 0.76 -2.46
CA ALA A 184 -15.78 -0.02 -3.69
C ALA A 184 -14.31 0.08 -4.18
N ILE A 185 -13.60 -1.04 -4.25
CA ILE A 185 -12.23 -1.06 -4.78
C ILE A 185 -12.23 -1.70 -6.17
N SER A 186 -11.86 -0.92 -7.20
CA SER A 186 -11.56 -1.42 -8.54
C SER A 186 -10.06 -1.43 -8.79
N SER A 187 -9.58 -2.47 -9.46
CA SER A 187 -8.18 -2.53 -9.88
C SER A 187 -8.04 -3.18 -11.25
N LYS A 188 -7.09 -2.68 -12.04
CA LYS A 188 -6.60 -3.30 -13.27
C LYS A 188 -5.10 -3.05 -13.37
N VAL A 189 -4.33 -3.98 -12.84
CA VAL A 189 -2.88 -3.89 -12.74
C VAL A 189 -2.25 -5.00 -13.56
N LYS A 190 -1.40 -4.63 -14.52
CA LYS A 190 -0.56 -5.58 -15.25
C LYS A 190 0.66 -5.89 -14.41
N ILE A 191 0.79 -7.13 -13.98
CA ILE A 191 1.95 -7.63 -13.24
C ILE A 191 2.89 -8.30 -14.24
N ILE A 192 4.14 -7.86 -14.27
CA ILE A 192 5.17 -8.39 -15.17
C ILE A 192 6.22 -9.08 -14.30
N LEU A 193 6.32 -10.39 -14.41
CA LEU A 193 7.33 -11.18 -13.72
C LEU A 193 8.63 -11.10 -14.50
N GLY A 194 9.68 -10.66 -13.80
CA GLY A 194 11.04 -10.72 -14.31
C GLY A 194 11.55 -12.15 -14.32
N ASP A 195 12.81 -12.26 -14.67
CA ASP A 195 13.48 -13.54 -14.81
C ASP A 195 13.68 -14.23 -13.45
N ASN A 196 13.95 -13.49 -12.37
CA ASN A 196 14.33 -14.07 -11.08
C ASN A 196 13.16 -14.11 -10.08
N VAL A 197 12.04 -14.71 -10.48
CA VAL A 197 10.90 -14.96 -9.60
C VAL A 197 10.90 -16.45 -9.21
N THR A 198 11.20 -16.77 -7.96
CA THR A 198 11.40 -18.15 -7.48
C THR A 198 10.49 -18.50 -6.31
N PHE A 199 10.18 -19.78 -6.20
CA PHE A 199 9.50 -20.37 -5.05
C PHE A 199 10.23 -21.64 -4.62
N ASP A 200 10.46 -21.78 -3.32
CA ASP A 200 11.09 -22.95 -2.68
C ASP A 200 10.24 -23.39 -1.47
N GLY A 201 9.57 -24.53 -1.56
CA GLY A 201 8.65 -24.95 -0.51
C GLY A 201 8.16 -26.38 -0.68
N ALA A 202 8.00 -27.10 0.43
CA ALA A 202 7.49 -28.48 0.45
C ALA A 202 8.23 -29.44 -0.52
N GLY A 203 9.55 -29.27 -0.66
CA GLY A 203 10.38 -30.05 -1.59
C GLY A 203 10.25 -29.63 -3.07
N PHE A 204 9.49 -28.58 -3.38
CA PHE A 204 9.28 -28.07 -4.72
C PHE A 204 10.04 -26.76 -4.94
N LYS A 205 10.85 -26.71 -6.00
CA LYS A 205 11.57 -25.52 -6.45
C LYS A 205 11.14 -25.14 -7.85
N SER A 206 10.74 -23.89 -8.03
CA SER A 206 10.26 -23.40 -9.33
C SER A 206 10.70 -21.96 -9.59
N ARG A 207 10.65 -21.61 -10.87
CA ARG A 207 10.91 -20.26 -11.39
C ARG A 207 9.75 -19.86 -12.29
N PHE A 208 9.24 -18.66 -12.09
CA PHE A 208 8.11 -18.09 -12.82
C PHE A 208 8.58 -16.95 -13.72
N GLY A 209 7.82 -16.69 -14.77
CA GLY A 209 8.04 -15.58 -15.70
C GLY A 209 6.75 -15.25 -16.45
N GLY A 210 6.78 -14.20 -17.26
CA GLY A 210 5.64 -13.78 -18.07
C GLY A 210 4.86 -12.61 -17.46
N ALA A 211 3.61 -12.45 -17.85
CA ALA A 211 2.78 -11.34 -17.39
C ALA A 211 1.35 -11.80 -17.08
N VAL A 212 0.81 -11.29 -15.98
CA VAL A 212 -0.55 -11.56 -15.49
C VAL A 212 -1.29 -10.23 -15.37
N ILE A 213 -2.59 -10.23 -15.64
CA ILE A 213 -3.44 -9.06 -15.37
C ILE A 213 -4.25 -9.38 -14.12
N ALA A 214 -3.97 -8.67 -13.03
CA ALA A 214 -4.80 -8.70 -11.84
C ALA A 214 -5.92 -7.67 -12.00
N SER A 215 -7.17 -8.13 -11.97
CA SER A 215 -8.33 -7.25 -11.99
C SER A 215 -9.33 -7.56 -10.89
N ASN A 216 -9.75 -6.53 -10.18
CA ASN A 216 -10.83 -6.58 -9.19
C ASN A 216 -11.92 -5.58 -9.60
N GLN A 217 -13.18 -6.00 -9.53
CA GLN A 217 -14.34 -5.13 -9.68
C GLN A 217 -15.28 -5.37 -8.49
N PRO A 218 -15.75 -4.31 -7.82
CA PRO A 218 -16.73 -4.42 -6.74
C PRO A 218 -17.95 -5.24 -7.21
N GLY A 219 -18.30 -6.30 -6.46
CA GLY A 219 -19.42 -7.18 -6.80
C GLY A 219 -19.10 -8.32 -7.79
N LYS A 220 -17.83 -8.52 -8.18
CA LYS A 220 -17.37 -9.72 -8.90
C LYS A 220 -16.18 -10.33 -8.17
N VAL A 221 -16.20 -11.66 -8.01
CA VAL A 221 -15.09 -12.41 -7.41
C VAL A 221 -13.82 -12.16 -8.22
N THR A 222 -12.71 -11.84 -7.56
CA THR A 222 -11.39 -11.72 -8.19
C THR A 222 -11.08 -13.03 -8.91
N VAL A 223 -10.91 -12.97 -10.23
CA VAL A 223 -10.37 -14.07 -11.02
C VAL A 223 -8.91 -13.74 -11.33
N GLY A 224 -8.02 -14.56 -10.79
CA GLY A 224 -6.58 -14.54 -11.04
C GLY A 224 -6.16 -15.76 -11.84
#